data_AF-A0A961MP40-F1
#
_entry.id   AF-A0A961MP40-F1
#
_cell.length_a   1.000
_cell.length_b   1.000
_cell.length_c   1.000
_cell.angle_alpha   90.00
_cell.angle_beta   90.00
_cell.angle_gamma   90.00
#
_symmetry.space_group_name_H-M   'P 1'
#
loop_
_entity.id
_entity.type
_entity.pdbx_description
1 polymer ?
#
loop_
_entity_poly.entity_id
_entity_poly.type
_entity_poly.pdbx_seq_one_letter_code
_entity_poly.pdbx_strand_id
1 'polypeptide(L)'
;DRLAPASWSAPTGTALAIDYSGAAPSVSVRLQELFGLGSHPAIGPDRVPLLVELLSPAGRPVQMTTDIPGFWTNTYAEVRRDLRGRYPRHPWPENPAEAAPTRRAKPRGRAG
;
A
#
# COMPACT_ATOMS: atom_id res chain seq x y z
N ASP A 1 15.18 -23.85 -10.20
CA ASP A 1 14.22 -23.62 -9.10
C ASP A 1 14.59 -22.46 -8.19
N ARG A 2 14.06 -21.26 -8.47
CA ARG A 2 13.71 -20.18 -7.51
C ARG A 2 13.23 -18.96 -8.30
N LEU A 3 12.02 -19.04 -8.84
CA LEU A 3 11.39 -17.92 -9.57
C LEU A 3 10.29 -17.22 -8.75
N ALA A 4 9.93 -17.77 -7.59
CA ALA A 4 8.96 -17.19 -6.67
C ALA A 4 9.70 -16.53 -5.49
N PRO A 5 9.82 -15.20 -5.43
CA PRO A 5 10.38 -14.52 -4.27
C PRO A 5 9.50 -14.75 -3.03
N ALA A 6 10.11 -14.92 -1.86
CA ALA A 6 9.36 -15.11 -0.61
C ALA A 6 8.68 -13.80 -0.13
N SER A 7 9.18 -12.65 -0.57
CA SER A 7 8.70 -11.34 -0.12
C SER A 7 8.86 -10.26 -1.19
N TRP A 8 7.98 -9.25 -1.13
CA TRP A 8 8.10 -8.00 -1.87
C TRP A 8 8.40 -6.84 -0.91
N SER A 9 9.17 -5.84 -1.35
CA SER A 9 9.51 -4.67 -0.53
C SER A 9 8.63 -3.48 -0.86
N ALA A 10 7.90 -2.97 0.13
CA ALA A 10 7.15 -1.73 0.02
C ALA A 10 8.09 -0.52 -0.17
N PRO A 11 7.60 0.64 -0.67
CA PRO A 11 8.36 1.89 -0.74
C PRO A 11 9.00 2.32 0.59
N THR A 12 8.41 1.94 1.73
CA THR A 12 8.98 2.14 3.08
C THR A 12 10.14 1.21 3.42
N GLY A 13 10.52 0.29 2.53
CA GLY A 13 11.46 -0.80 2.78
C GLY A 13 10.89 -1.93 3.64
N THR A 14 9.57 -2.01 3.84
CA THR A 14 8.96 -3.15 4.56
C THR A 14 8.98 -4.38 3.68
N ALA A 15 9.63 -5.45 4.13
CA ALA A 15 9.53 -6.75 3.50
C ALA A 15 8.18 -7.39 3.87
N LEU A 16 7.37 -7.66 2.86
CA LEU A 16 6.04 -8.24 2.97
C LEU A 16 6.07 -9.64 2.38
N ALA A 17 5.67 -10.64 3.16
CA ALA A 17 5.57 -12.00 2.67
C ALA A 17 4.55 -12.06 1.52
N ILE A 18 4.92 -12.74 0.43
CA ILE A 18 4.01 -12.98 -0.68
C ILE A 18 3.23 -14.26 -0.39
N ASP A 19 1.91 -14.15 -0.38
CA ASP A 19 1.02 -15.29 -0.26
C ASP A 19 0.71 -15.85 -1.65
N TYR A 20 1.08 -17.11 -1.86
CA TYR A 20 0.87 -17.87 -3.10
C TYR A 20 -0.26 -18.91 -2.98
N SER A 21 -1.00 -18.93 -1.87
CA SER A 21 -2.08 -19.89 -1.64
C SER A 21 -3.33 -19.61 -2.48
N GLY A 22 -3.49 -18.38 -2.96
CA GLY A 22 -4.60 -17.94 -3.81
C GLY A 22 -4.35 -18.17 -5.31
N ALA A 23 -5.34 -17.76 -6.12
CA ALA A 23 -5.25 -17.83 -7.59
C ALA A 23 -4.19 -16.88 -8.20
N ALA A 24 -3.80 -15.85 -7.45
CA ALA A 24 -2.73 -14.91 -7.81
C ALA A 24 -1.85 -14.65 -6.58
N PRO A 25 -0.54 -14.39 -6.76
CA PRO A 25 0.33 -14.01 -5.67
C PRO A 25 -0.15 -12.68 -5.07
N SER A 26 -0.20 -12.59 -3.75
CA SER A 26 -0.76 -11.43 -3.07
C SER A 26 0.12 -10.93 -1.93
N VAL A 27 -0.04 -9.65 -1.60
CA VAL A 27 0.60 -9.02 -0.44
C VAL A 27 -0.41 -8.15 0.30
N SER A 28 -0.39 -8.24 1.63
CA SER A 28 -1.16 -7.34 2.50
C SER A 28 -0.27 -6.22 3.01
N VAL A 29 -0.68 -4.98 2.79
CA VAL A 29 0.14 -3.80 3.08
C VAL A 29 -0.70 -2.65 3.58
N ARG A 30 -0.21 -1.92 4.58
CA ARG A 30 -0.87 -0.69 5.03
C ARG A 30 -0.81 0.34 3.92
N LEU A 31 -1.95 0.98 3.63
CA LEU A 31 -2.09 1.95 2.54
C LEU A 31 -0.98 3.02 2.56
N GLN A 32 -0.66 3.55 3.74
CA GLN A 32 0.36 4.61 3.92
C GLN A 32 1.77 4.21 3.48
N GLU A 33 2.05 2.92 3.43
CA GLU A 33 3.36 2.42 2.99
C GLU A 33 3.52 2.43 1.48
N LEU A 34 2.41 2.59 0.74
CA LEU A 34 2.40 2.67 -0.72
C LEU A 34 2.34 4.10 -1.26
N PHE A 35 2.30 5.12 -0.41
CA PHE A 35 2.39 6.50 -0.90
C PHE A 35 3.68 6.68 -1.71
N GLY A 36 3.60 7.45 -2.80
CA GLY A 36 4.72 7.63 -3.73
C GLY A 36 4.86 6.50 -4.75
N LEU A 37 4.10 5.40 -4.64
CA LEU A 37 4.19 4.28 -5.57
C LEU A 37 3.43 4.58 -6.86
N GLY A 38 4.15 4.94 -7.92
CA GLY A 38 3.61 5.25 -9.24
C GLY A 38 3.43 4.07 -10.19
N SER A 39 3.87 2.86 -9.81
CA SER A 39 3.74 1.65 -10.64
C SER A 39 3.22 0.49 -9.82
N HIS A 40 2.31 -0.30 -10.40
CA HIS A 40 1.79 -1.48 -9.73
C HIS A 40 2.90 -2.54 -9.50
N PRO A 41 2.97 -3.16 -8.30
CA PRO A 41 4.02 -4.13 -8.00
C PRO A 41 3.86 -5.43 -8.77
N ALA A 42 4.99 -6.00 -9.17
CA ALA A 42 5.08 -7.26 -9.89
C ALA A 42 6.32 -8.04 -9.46
N ILE A 43 6.30 -9.36 -9.63
CA ILE A 43 7.35 -10.29 -9.20
C ILE A 43 7.88 -11.15 -10.35
N GLY A 44 9.11 -11.64 -10.18
CA GLY A 44 9.74 -12.56 -11.12
C GLY A 44 10.13 -11.92 -12.47
N PRO A 45 10.82 -12.68 -13.34
CA PRO A 45 11.22 -12.21 -14.66
C PRO A 45 10.02 -11.93 -15.57
N ASP A 46 8.93 -12.68 -15.41
CA ASP A 46 7.70 -12.55 -16.22
C ASP A 46 6.81 -11.39 -15.76
N ARG A 47 7.24 -10.60 -14.77
CA ARG A 47 6.51 -9.44 -14.24
C ARG A 47 5.07 -9.77 -13.84
N VAL A 48 4.89 -10.89 -13.14
CA VAL A 48 3.58 -11.32 -12.63
C VAL A 48 3.06 -10.27 -11.63
N PRO A 49 1.89 -9.64 -11.86
CA PRO A 49 1.36 -8.61 -10.97
C PRO A 49 0.94 -9.21 -9.62
N LEU A 50 1.14 -8.45 -8.54
CA LEU A 50 0.69 -8.83 -7.20
C LEU A 50 -0.72 -8.34 -6.94
N LEU A 51 -1.62 -9.19 -6.45
CA LEU A 51 -2.84 -8.71 -5.82
C LEU A 51 -2.48 -7.97 -4.52
N VAL A 52 -2.80 -6.69 -4.43
CA VAL A 52 -2.49 -5.87 -3.25
C VAL A 52 -3.73 -5.76 -2.37
N GLU A 53 -3.67 -6.35 -1.19
CA GLU A 53 -4.64 -6.09 -0.13
C GLU A 53 -4.20 -4.87 0.67
N LEU A 54 -4.95 -3.77 0.50
CA LEU A 54 -4.72 -2.53 1.23
C LEU A 54 -5.33 -2.64 2.63
N LEU A 55 -4.51 -2.35 3.63
CA LEU A 55 -4.87 -2.37 5.03
C LEU A 55 -4.98 -0.94 5.60
N SER A 56 -5.94 -0.76 6.49
CA SER A 56 -6.03 0.36 7.41
C SER A 56 -4.85 0.38 8.40
N PRO A 57 -4.65 1.47 9.17
CA PRO A 57 -3.62 1.52 10.22
C PRO A 57 -3.74 0.42 11.27
N ALA A 58 -4.94 -0.09 11.51
CA ALA A 58 -5.21 -1.16 12.46
C ALA A 58 -5.08 -2.57 11.84
N GLY A 59 -4.55 -2.70 10.61
CA GLY A 59 -4.37 -3.98 9.94
C GLY A 59 -5.65 -4.60 9.38
N ARG A 60 -6.76 -3.85 9.35
CA ARG A 60 -8.02 -4.34 8.74
C ARG A 60 -8.02 -4.09 7.23
N PRO A 61 -8.42 -5.07 6.39
CA PRO A 61 -8.59 -4.87 4.96
C PRO A 61 -9.56 -3.73 4.65
N VAL A 62 -9.22 -2.93 3.63
CA VAL A 62 -10.06 -1.82 3.16
C VAL A 62 -10.40 -1.92 1.67
N GLN A 63 -9.47 -2.43 0.86
CA GLN A 63 -9.62 -2.56 -0.58
C GLN A 63 -8.62 -3.61 -1.08
N MET A 64 -8.98 -4.37 -2.11
CA MET A 64 -8.03 -5.15 -2.88
C MET A 64 -7.86 -4.52 -4.27
N THR A 65 -6.65 -4.50 -4.80
CA THR A 65 -6.39 -3.93 -6.14
C THR A 65 -5.26 -4.63 -6.87
N THR A 66 -5.41 -4.74 -8.19
CA THR A 66 -4.38 -5.14 -9.17
C THR A 66 -3.87 -3.96 -10.00
N ASP A 67 -4.29 -2.74 -9.65
CA ASP A 67 -3.88 -1.49 -10.28
C ASP A 67 -3.74 -0.38 -9.22
N ILE A 68 -2.49 -0.12 -8.82
CA ILE A 68 -2.19 0.91 -7.82
C ILE A 68 -2.35 2.32 -8.41
N PRO A 69 -1.82 2.63 -9.61
CA PRO A 69 -2.09 3.91 -10.28
C PRO A 69 -3.58 4.21 -10.42
N GLY A 70 -4.39 3.26 -10.92
CA GLY A 70 -5.83 3.44 -11.04
C GLY A 70 -6.54 3.57 -9.68
N PHE A 71 -6.06 2.87 -8.65
CA PHE A 71 -6.56 3.05 -7.29
C PHE A 71 -6.36 4.50 -6.80
N TRP A 72 -5.18 5.09 -7.05
CA TRP A 72 -4.89 6.47 -6.65
C TRP A 72 -5.80 7.49 -7.33
N THR A 73 -6.08 7.31 -8.62
CA THR A 73 -6.87 8.29 -9.38
C THR A 73 -8.37 8.16 -9.12
N ASN A 74 -8.87 6.93 -8.89
CA ASN A 74 -10.31 6.67 -8.97
C ASN A 74 -10.96 6.35 -7.62
N THR A 75 -10.26 5.65 -6.73
CA THR A 75 -10.88 5.05 -5.53
C THR A 75 -10.33 5.64 -4.23
N TYR A 76 -9.09 6.13 -4.26
CA TYR A 76 -8.42 6.62 -3.05
C TYR A 76 -9.16 7.76 -2.36
N ALA A 77 -9.79 8.69 -3.10
CA ALA A 77 -10.48 9.83 -2.49
C ALA A 77 -11.60 9.41 -1.51
N GLU A 78 -12.35 8.36 -1.86
CA GLU A 78 -13.42 7.80 -1.02
C GLU A 78 -12.84 7.05 0.18
N VAL A 79 -11.85 6.19 -0.05
CA VAL A 79 -11.15 5.46 1.02
C VAL A 79 -10.48 6.43 1.99
N ARG A 80 -9.90 7.51 1.48
CA ARG A 80 -9.29 8.58 2.28
C ARG A 80 -10.30 9.26 3.19
N ARG A 81 -11.51 9.54 2.70
CA ARG A 81 -12.59 10.17 3.49
C ARG A 81 -12.98 9.30 4.68
N ASP A 82 -13.18 8.00 4.46
CA ASP A 82 -13.50 7.06 5.53
C ASP A 82 -12.35 6.91 6.54
N LEU A 83 -11.13 6.64 6.04
CA LEU A 83 -9.96 6.42 6.88
C LEU A 83 -9.55 7.67 7.66
N ARG A 84 -9.70 8.87 7.10
CA ARG A 84 -9.43 10.12 7.82
C ARG A 84 -10.39 10.33 8.99
N GLY A 85 -11.66 9.91 8.86
CA GLY A 85 -12.62 9.95 9.96
C GLY A 85 -12.25 8.99 11.09
N ARG A 86 -11.90 7.75 10.74
CA ARG A 86 -11.56 6.69 11.73
C ARG A 86 -10.16 6.86 12.35
N TYR A 87 -9.22 7.41 11.59
CA TYR A 87 -7.80 7.50 11.96
C TYR A 87 -7.23 8.92 11.73
N PRO A 88 -7.73 9.94 12.43
CA PRO A 88 -7.41 11.35 12.14
C PRO A 88 -5.95 11.73 12.41
N ARG A 89 -5.19 10.91 13.16
CA ARG A 89 -3.77 11.15 13.47
C ARG A 89 -2.81 10.66 12.37
N HIS A 90 -3.31 9.95 11.37
CA HIS A 90 -2.50 9.43 10.26
C HIS A 90 -2.46 10.42 9.09
N PRO A 91 -1.39 10.37 8.27
CA PRO A 91 -1.31 11.16 7.05
C PRO A 91 -2.26 10.61 5.97
N TRP A 92 -3.07 11.50 5.41
CA TRP A 92 -4.06 11.22 4.36
C TRP A 92 -3.93 12.29 3.26
N PRO A 93 -2.83 12.27 2.48
CA PRO A 93 -2.51 13.28 1.47
C PRO A 93 -3.61 13.37 0.41
N GLU A 94 -3.71 14.51 -0.26
CA GLU A 94 -4.63 14.64 -1.41
C GLU A 94 -4.05 14.04 -2.67
N ASN A 95 -2.72 14.14 -2.84
CA ASN A 95 -1.97 13.46 -3.89
C ASN A 95 -1.17 12.28 -3.28
N PRO A 96 -1.71 11.05 -3.26
CA PRO A 96 -1.02 9.88 -2.69
C PRO A 96 0.16 9.40 -3.55
N ALA A 97 0.15 9.69 -4.85
CA ALA A 97 1.19 9.26 -5.78
C ALA A 97 2.50 10.06 -5.64
N GLU A 98 2.43 11.25 -5.03
CA GLU A 98 3.59 12.12 -4.76
C GLU A 98 3.96 12.22 -3.28
N ALA A 99 3.15 11.62 -2.39
CA ALA A 99 3.39 11.67 -0.96
C ALA A 99 4.52 10.73 -0.51
N ALA A 100 5.25 11.12 0.52
CA ALA A 100 6.28 10.26 1.10
C ALA A 100 5.66 9.02 1.77
N PRO A 101 6.16 7.81 1.49
CA PRO A 101 5.70 6.59 2.16
C PRO A 101 6.04 6.59 3.64
N THR A 102 5.16 6.07 4.48
CA THR A 102 5.36 6.08 5.93
C THR A 102 4.71 4.91 6.64
N ARG A 103 5.37 4.46 7.71
CA ARG A 103 4.85 3.47 8.67
C ARG A 103 4.21 4.11 9.89
N ARG A 104 4.30 5.44 10.02
CA ARG A 104 4.03 6.18 11.26
C ARG A 104 2.78 7.06 11.13
N ALA A 105 2.06 7.19 12.24
CA ALA A 105 1.14 8.31 12.44
C ALA A 105 1.92 9.64 12.41
N LYS A 106 1.26 10.75 12.07
CA LYS A 106 1.90 12.07 11.98
C LYS A 106 2.60 12.39 13.32
N PRO A 107 3.91 12.72 13.33
CA PRO A 107 4.56 13.18 14.56
C PRO A 107 3.88 14.46 15.05
N ARG A 108 3.67 14.60 16.37
CA ARG A 108 3.33 15.92 16.93
C ARG A 108 4.46 16.88 16.55
N GLY A 109 4.13 17.96 15.84
CA GLY A 109 5.13 18.91 15.37
C GLY A 109 6.01 19.38 16.52
N ARG A 110 7.33 19.39 16.31
CA ARG A 110 8.13 20.49 16.86
C ARG A 110 7.66 21.72 16.11
N ALA A 111 6.95 22.59 16.81
CA ALA A 111 6.85 23.99 16.40
C ALA A 111 8.29 24.53 16.39
N GLY A 112 8.72 25.02 15.22
CA GLY A 112 9.79 25.99 15.13
C GLY A 112 9.19 27.38 15.18
#